data_AF-Q38E52-F1
#
_entry.id   AF-Q38E52-F1
#
_cell.length_a   1.000
_cell.length_b   1.000
_cell.length_c   1.000
_cell.angle_alpha   90.00
_cell.angle_beta   90.00
_cell.angle_gamma   90.00
#
_symmetry.space_group_name_H-M   'P 1'
#
loop_
_entity.id
_entity.type
_entity.pdbx_description
1 polymer ?
#
loop_
_entity_poly.entity_id
_entity_poly.type
_entity_poly.pdbx_seq_one_letter_code
_entity_poly.pdbx_strand_id
1 'polypeptide(L)'
;MSPRSLYVTGKGVLSLVGGFTAGWCGLGFVEDKGLISEANLRALHVGTLKLHLFLQEWILPVSFSEKYGYKKEVLEEIIERYGSGSAAEARWTFEQLLGECEVPGQISWLEEHISEDIPYFYIADLFDSWCNLHRNLFVCSADAHETAKRSDDRFESELLCKGVIEKAISGVLPYDTAVRALCILAIGCRTNTQFMLKTIKPDFIINRYKLYTDDLAQPIDGNTDVTPLAEVNAATIGLLNALNTELQEQEKLKLWKSSTARKLPLLMQLNATPWCDSVDSLRRGLKGITSNNAATLLEEATQYFRCSELSK
;
A
#
# COMPACT_ATOMS: atom_id res chain seq x y z
N MET A 1 -15.19 17.16 45.54
CA MET A 1 -15.79 15.82 45.30
C MET A 1 -15.51 14.94 46.51
N SER A 2 -16.53 14.27 47.08
CA SER A 2 -16.32 13.34 48.19
C SER A 2 -15.71 12.02 47.67
N PRO A 3 -14.94 11.28 48.50
CA PRO A 3 -14.37 9.98 48.11
C PRO A 3 -15.42 8.99 47.59
N ARG A 4 -16.65 9.09 48.11
CA ARG A 4 -17.79 8.27 47.73
C ARG A 4 -18.26 8.54 46.29
N SER A 5 -18.20 9.80 45.85
CA SER A 5 -18.56 10.20 44.48
C SER A 5 -17.54 9.64 43.47
N LEU A 6 -16.24 9.77 43.74
CA LEU A 6 -15.18 9.21 42.88
C LEU A 6 -15.26 7.69 42.77
N TYR A 7 -15.55 6.99 43.88
CA TYR A 7 -15.69 5.53 43.88
C TYR A 7 -16.91 5.06 43.07
N VAL A 8 -18.05 5.74 43.17
CA VAL A 8 -19.26 5.41 42.38
C VAL A 8 -19.05 5.67 40.89
N THR A 9 -18.46 6.82 40.53
CA THR A 9 -18.16 7.14 39.13
C THR A 9 -17.12 6.17 38.55
N GLY A 10 -16.04 5.89 39.29
CA GLY A 10 -15.00 4.95 38.88
C GLY A 10 -15.50 3.51 38.74
N LYS A 11 -16.37 3.05 39.66
CA LYS A 11 -16.98 1.72 39.58
C LYS A 11 -17.97 1.60 38.41
N GLY A 12 -18.71 2.66 38.11
CA GLY A 12 -19.60 2.71 36.93
C GLY A 12 -18.82 2.59 35.62
N VAL A 13 -17.74 3.38 35.47
CA VAL A 13 -16.89 3.36 34.27
C VAL A 13 -16.13 2.04 34.13
N LEU A 14 -15.51 1.54 35.20
CA LEU A 14 -14.76 0.28 35.16
C LEU A 14 -15.66 -0.93 34.90
N SER A 15 -16.89 -0.93 35.42
CA SER A 15 -17.87 -1.98 35.11
C SER A 15 -18.32 -1.93 33.65
N LEU A 16 -18.47 -0.75 33.07
CA LEU A 16 -18.80 -0.57 31.65
C LEU A 16 -17.65 -1.03 30.75
N VAL A 17 -16.41 -0.62 31.05
CA VAL A 17 -15.21 -1.04 30.30
C VAL A 17 -14.99 -2.54 30.44
N GLY A 18 -15.07 -3.08 31.67
CA GLY A 18 -14.91 -4.51 31.92
C GLY A 18 -15.99 -5.35 31.22
N GLY A 19 -17.24 -4.90 31.26
CA GLY A 19 -18.35 -5.52 30.52
C GLY A 19 -18.17 -5.44 29.00
N PHE A 20 -17.65 -4.32 28.48
CA PHE A 20 -17.34 -4.15 27.06
C PHE A 20 -16.22 -5.09 26.62
N THR A 21 -15.10 -5.17 27.35
CA THR A 21 -14.00 -6.09 27.02
C THR A 21 -14.42 -7.56 27.10
N ALA A 22 -15.19 -7.95 28.12
CA ALA A 22 -15.69 -9.32 28.24
C ALA A 22 -16.68 -9.65 27.11
N GLY A 23 -17.55 -8.70 26.74
CA GLY A 23 -18.45 -8.81 25.60
C GLY A 23 -17.71 -8.96 24.27
N TRP A 24 -16.66 -8.16 24.05
CA TRP A 24 -15.83 -8.19 22.83
C TRP A 24 -15.06 -9.50 22.69
N CYS A 25 -14.39 -9.96 23.75
CA CYS A 25 -13.70 -11.25 23.75
C CYS A 25 -14.69 -12.42 23.57
N GLY A 26 -15.87 -12.34 24.19
CA GLY A 26 -16.93 -13.31 24.00
C GLY A 26 -17.43 -13.37 22.56
N LEU A 27 -17.54 -12.22 21.89
CA LEU A 27 -17.98 -12.13 20.49
C LEU A 27 -16.96 -12.76 19.54
N GLY A 28 -15.68 -12.41 19.69
CA GLY A 28 -14.60 -12.99 18.87
C GLY A 28 -14.51 -14.51 19.00
N PHE A 29 -14.68 -15.05 20.21
CA PHE A 29 -14.69 -16.51 20.41
C PHE A 29 -15.89 -17.20 19.71
N VAL A 30 -17.04 -16.53 19.69
CA VAL A 30 -18.27 -17.05 19.10
C VAL A 30 -18.22 -17.00 17.57
N GLU A 31 -17.62 -15.95 17.00
CA GLU A 31 -17.36 -15.81 15.56
C GLU A 31 -16.39 -16.88 15.06
N ASP A 32 -15.24 -17.06 15.74
CA ASP A 32 -14.24 -18.07 15.41
C ASP A 32 -14.81 -19.51 15.39
N LYS A 33 -15.82 -19.78 16.21
CA LYS A 33 -16.46 -21.10 16.32
C LYS A 33 -17.71 -21.24 15.46
N GLY A 34 -18.16 -20.19 14.77
CA GLY A 34 -19.37 -20.21 13.95
C GLY A 34 -20.63 -20.63 14.74
N LEU A 35 -20.68 -20.34 16.05
CA LEU A 35 -21.75 -20.83 16.93
C LEU A 35 -23.07 -20.05 16.76
N ILE A 36 -23.02 -18.92 16.07
CA ILE A 36 -24.16 -18.03 15.86
C ILE A 36 -24.38 -17.87 14.36
N SER A 37 -25.66 -17.85 13.95
CA SER A 37 -26.04 -17.56 12.56
C SER A 37 -25.62 -16.14 12.16
N GLU A 38 -25.28 -15.94 10.89
CA GLU A 38 -24.86 -14.62 10.37
C GLU A 38 -25.86 -13.49 10.70
N ALA A 39 -27.16 -13.79 10.69
CA ALA A 39 -28.21 -12.83 11.06
C ALA A 39 -28.09 -12.34 12.52
N ASN A 40 -27.73 -13.25 13.44
CA ASN A 40 -27.56 -12.93 14.85
C ASN A 40 -26.22 -12.23 15.11
N LEU A 41 -25.15 -12.60 14.41
CA LEU A 41 -23.88 -11.85 14.42
C LEU A 41 -24.09 -10.41 13.93
N ARG A 42 -24.88 -10.23 12.86
CA ARG A 42 -25.24 -8.90 12.38
C ARG A 42 -26.05 -8.09 13.40
N ALA A 43 -27.06 -8.71 14.01
CA ALA A 43 -27.83 -8.05 15.06
C ALA A 43 -26.94 -7.61 16.23
N LEU A 44 -25.94 -8.44 16.58
CA LEU A 44 -24.93 -8.10 17.58
C LEU A 44 -24.03 -6.95 17.13
N HIS A 45 -23.50 -6.96 15.91
CA HIS A 45 -22.68 -5.86 15.37
C HIS A 45 -23.43 -4.53 15.33
N VAL A 46 -24.68 -4.54 14.84
CA VAL A 46 -25.56 -3.35 14.87
C VAL A 46 -25.80 -2.90 16.31
N GLY A 47 -26.01 -3.84 17.24
CA GLY A 47 -26.15 -3.55 18.67
C GLY A 47 -24.92 -2.88 19.27
N THR A 48 -23.72 -3.37 18.95
CA THR A 48 -22.44 -2.82 19.42
C THR A 48 -22.18 -1.43 18.84
N LEU A 49 -22.49 -1.20 17.57
CA LEU A 49 -22.36 0.12 16.94
C LEU A 49 -23.35 1.13 17.54
N LYS A 50 -24.61 0.73 17.75
CA LYS A 50 -25.61 1.56 18.46
C LYS A 50 -25.18 1.89 19.88
N LEU A 51 -24.57 0.95 20.58
CA LEU A 51 -24.02 1.18 21.91
C LEU A 51 -22.86 2.18 21.87
N HIS A 52 -21.96 2.07 20.88
CA HIS A 52 -20.89 3.06 20.67
C HIS A 52 -21.45 4.46 20.43
N LEU A 53 -22.44 4.60 19.55
CA LEU A 53 -23.11 5.87 19.29
C LEU A 53 -23.76 6.43 20.57
N PHE A 54 -24.49 5.60 21.32
CA PHE A 54 -25.09 5.99 22.60
C PHE A 54 -24.04 6.45 23.62
N LEU A 55 -22.92 5.73 23.74
CA LEU A 55 -21.83 6.10 24.63
C LEU A 55 -21.24 7.45 24.23
N GLN A 56 -21.00 7.68 22.94
CA GLN A 56 -20.45 8.94 22.44
C GLN A 56 -21.37 10.14 22.65
N GLU A 57 -22.68 9.97 22.51
CA GLU A 57 -23.66 11.05 22.66
C GLU A 57 -23.98 11.39 24.12
N TRP A 58 -24.06 10.38 24.99
CA TRP A 58 -24.68 10.54 26.31
C TRP A 58 -23.74 10.32 27.50
N ILE A 59 -22.64 9.59 27.30
CA ILE A 59 -21.79 9.10 28.41
C ILE A 59 -20.37 9.66 28.33
N LEU A 60 -19.78 9.67 27.14
CA LEU A 60 -18.41 10.11 26.91
C LEU A 60 -18.34 11.64 26.81
N PRO A 61 -17.31 12.28 27.39
CA PRO A 61 -17.08 13.72 27.20
C PRO A 61 -16.89 14.05 25.71
N VAL A 62 -17.44 15.18 25.24
CA VAL A 62 -17.33 15.62 23.84
C VAL A 62 -15.88 15.65 23.35
N SER A 63 -14.95 16.15 24.15
CA SER A 63 -13.51 16.19 23.82
C SER A 63 -12.87 14.80 23.66
N PHE A 64 -13.43 13.77 24.30
CA PHE A 64 -12.98 12.39 24.14
C PHE A 64 -13.51 11.82 22.82
N SER A 65 -14.80 12.01 22.55
CA SER A 65 -15.46 11.58 21.31
C SER A 65 -14.86 12.26 20.06
N GLU A 66 -14.52 13.55 20.12
CA GLU A 66 -13.87 14.26 19.02
C GLU A 66 -12.45 13.75 18.72
N LYS A 67 -11.73 13.27 19.73
CA LYS A 67 -10.33 12.85 19.59
C LYS A 67 -10.18 11.37 19.26
N TYR A 68 -11.06 10.52 19.79
CA TYR A 68 -10.94 9.06 19.72
C TYR A 68 -12.18 8.38 19.13
N GLY A 69 -13.26 9.12 18.91
CA GLY A 69 -14.50 8.58 18.37
C GLY A 69 -14.59 8.74 16.85
N TYR A 70 -15.42 7.90 16.24
CA TYR A 70 -15.91 8.16 14.88
C TYR A 70 -16.83 9.38 14.86
N LYS A 71 -16.86 10.10 13.72
CA LYS A 71 -17.86 11.12 13.48
C LYS A 71 -19.26 10.50 13.56
N LYS A 72 -20.20 11.21 14.18
CA LYS A 72 -21.56 10.72 14.42
C LYS A 72 -22.23 10.25 13.13
N GLU A 73 -22.11 11.05 12.07
CA GLU A 73 -22.73 10.77 10.77
C GLU A 73 -22.20 9.47 10.16
N VAL A 74 -20.90 9.20 10.32
CA VAL A 74 -20.26 7.96 9.86
C VAL A 74 -20.79 6.76 10.64
N LEU A 75 -20.93 6.87 11.96
CA LEU A 75 -21.48 5.81 12.80
C LEU A 75 -22.94 5.51 12.47
N GLU A 76 -23.76 6.54 12.28
CA GLU A 76 -25.16 6.41 11.87
C GLU A 76 -25.29 5.73 10.51
N GLU A 77 -24.46 6.12 9.53
CA GLU A 77 -24.43 5.51 8.21
C GLU A 77 -24.05 4.02 8.27
N ILE A 78 -23.02 3.67 9.06
CA ILE A 78 -22.63 2.26 9.26
C ILE A 78 -23.78 1.48 9.92
N ILE A 79 -24.44 2.05 10.93
CA ILE A 79 -25.58 1.41 11.62
C ILE A 79 -26.76 1.19 10.67
N GLU A 80 -27.11 2.19 9.86
CA GLU A 80 -28.20 2.11 8.90
C GLU A 80 -27.92 1.02 7.85
N ARG A 81 -26.70 0.99 7.30
CA ARG A 81 -26.28 -0.03 6.34
C ARG A 81 -26.34 -1.44 6.93
N TYR A 82 -25.72 -1.68 8.08
CA TYR A 82 -25.75 -3.00 8.73
C TYR A 82 -27.17 -3.39 9.20
N GLY A 83 -28.00 -2.41 9.59
CA GLY A 83 -29.37 -2.61 10.04
C GLY A 83 -30.37 -2.91 8.93
N SER A 84 -30.12 -2.42 7.71
CA SER A 84 -31.02 -2.55 6.55
C SER A 84 -31.22 -3.99 6.06
N GLY A 85 -30.47 -4.95 6.60
CA GLY A 85 -30.68 -6.36 6.29
C GLY A 85 -30.35 -6.74 4.85
N SER A 86 -29.69 -5.87 4.07
CA SER A 86 -29.09 -6.22 2.77
C SER A 86 -27.97 -7.24 3.01
N ALA A 87 -28.36 -8.50 3.15
CA ALA A 87 -27.51 -9.55 3.68
C ALA A 87 -26.37 -10.00 2.77
N ALA A 88 -26.18 -9.34 1.63
CA ALA A 88 -25.24 -9.78 0.60
C ALA A 88 -24.51 -8.61 -0.09
N GLU A 89 -24.64 -7.38 0.39
CA GLU A 89 -23.78 -6.31 -0.10
C GLU A 89 -22.43 -6.40 0.61
N ALA A 90 -21.62 -7.28 0.04
CA ALA A 90 -20.16 -7.37 0.04
C ALA A 90 -19.45 -7.04 1.35
N ARG A 91 -18.67 -8.01 1.86
CA ARG A 91 -17.49 -7.69 2.69
C ARG A 91 -16.81 -6.48 2.07
N TRP A 92 -16.51 -5.46 2.89
CA TRP A 92 -15.71 -4.35 2.40
C TRP A 92 -14.46 -4.91 1.76
N THR A 93 -14.17 -4.47 0.54
CA THR A 93 -12.87 -4.76 -0.05
C THR A 93 -11.83 -4.01 0.77
N PHE A 94 -10.58 -4.49 0.77
CA PHE A 94 -9.50 -3.73 1.40
C PHE A 94 -9.36 -2.34 0.77
N GLU A 95 -9.67 -2.19 -0.52
CA GLU A 95 -9.67 -0.90 -1.21
C GLU A 95 -10.68 0.07 -0.59
N GLN A 96 -11.91 -0.39 -0.31
CA GLN A 96 -12.93 0.42 0.38
C GLN A 96 -12.49 0.79 1.80
N LEU A 97 -11.98 -0.19 2.56
CA LEU A 97 -11.53 0.04 3.93
C LEU A 97 -10.37 1.05 4.00
N LEU A 98 -9.39 0.90 3.10
CA LEU A 98 -8.26 1.82 2.99
C LEU A 98 -8.69 3.19 2.48
N GLY A 99 -9.66 3.25 1.57
CA GLY A 99 -10.20 4.50 1.02
C GLY A 99 -10.86 5.40 2.06
N GLU A 100 -11.44 4.83 3.11
CA GLU A 100 -12.00 5.58 4.26
C GLU A 100 -10.92 6.10 5.23
N CYS A 101 -9.70 5.58 5.13
CA CYS A 101 -8.58 5.97 5.99
C CYS A 101 -7.76 7.10 5.34
N GLU A 102 -7.28 8.05 6.16
CA GLU A 102 -6.23 8.96 5.71
C GLU A 102 -4.91 8.19 5.46
N VAL A 103 -4.05 8.73 4.60
CA VAL A 103 -2.76 8.08 4.24
C VAL A 103 -1.95 7.63 5.47
N PRO A 104 -1.77 8.41 6.54
CA PRO A 104 -1.05 7.94 7.73
C PRO A 104 -1.72 6.72 8.40
N GLY A 105 -3.05 6.65 8.39
CA GLY A 105 -3.80 5.49 8.88
C GLY A 105 -3.60 4.25 8.00
N GLN A 106 -3.56 4.44 6.68
CA GLN A 106 -3.25 3.37 5.73
C GLN A 106 -1.84 2.82 5.94
N ILE A 107 -0.84 3.71 6.08
CA ILE A 107 0.56 3.31 6.33
C ILE A 107 0.68 2.54 7.64
N SER A 108 0.07 3.04 8.72
CA SER A 108 0.09 2.36 10.03
C SER A 108 -0.50 0.96 9.94
N TRP A 109 -1.58 0.79 9.19
CA TRP A 109 -2.24 -0.50 9.03
C TRP A 109 -1.42 -1.48 8.17
N LEU A 110 -0.77 -0.99 7.12
CA LEU A 110 0.16 -1.80 6.32
C LEU A 110 1.41 -2.19 7.10
N GLU A 111 1.93 -1.33 7.98
CA GLU A 111 3.07 -1.61 8.86
C GLU A 111 2.78 -2.74 9.85
N GLU A 112 1.55 -2.79 10.39
CA GLU A 112 1.07 -3.89 11.24
C GLU A 112 1.09 -5.21 10.44
N HIS A 113 0.48 -5.22 9.26
CA HIS A 113 0.30 -6.44 8.46
C HIS A 113 1.57 -6.91 7.74
N ILE A 114 2.50 -6.01 7.39
CA ILE A 114 3.80 -6.40 6.80
C ILE A 114 4.72 -7.03 7.85
N SER A 115 4.58 -6.63 9.12
CA SER A 115 5.41 -7.13 10.22
C SER A 115 4.93 -8.49 10.75
N GLU A 116 3.67 -8.82 10.50
CA GLU A 116 3.06 -10.08 10.94
C GLU A 116 3.23 -11.23 9.95
N ASP A 117 3.22 -12.45 10.50
CA ASP A 117 3.13 -13.71 9.74
C ASP A 117 1.65 -14.02 9.43
N ILE A 118 1.06 -13.21 8.56
CA ILE A 118 -0.29 -13.40 8.05
C ILE A 118 -0.30 -14.27 6.77
N PRO A 119 -1.42 -14.94 6.44
CA PRO A 119 -1.51 -15.76 5.22
C PRO A 119 -1.17 -14.98 3.94
N TYR A 120 -0.39 -15.60 3.04
CA TYR A 120 0.06 -15.01 1.77
C TYR A 120 -1.04 -14.30 0.97
N PHE A 121 -2.20 -14.94 0.80
CA PHE A 121 -3.30 -14.38 0.03
C PHE A 121 -3.83 -13.07 0.64
N TYR A 122 -3.90 -13.01 1.97
CA TYR A 122 -4.37 -11.83 2.68
C TYR A 122 -3.44 -10.64 2.46
N ILE A 123 -2.12 -10.85 2.60
CA ILE A 123 -1.16 -9.76 2.45
C ILE A 123 -1.06 -9.27 1.01
N ALA A 124 -1.10 -10.18 0.02
CA ALA A 124 -1.09 -9.79 -1.38
C ALA A 124 -2.33 -8.96 -1.74
N ASP A 125 -3.53 -9.39 -1.35
CA ASP A 125 -4.79 -8.69 -1.64
C ASP A 125 -4.85 -7.30 -0.96
N LEU A 126 -4.33 -7.20 0.27
CA LEU A 126 -4.23 -5.95 1.00
C LEU A 126 -3.33 -4.94 0.27
N PHE A 127 -2.13 -5.37 -0.10
CA PHE A 127 -1.18 -4.51 -0.80
C PHE A 127 -1.63 -4.19 -2.22
N ASP A 128 -2.27 -5.13 -2.92
CA ASP A 128 -2.85 -4.89 -4.25
C ASP A 128 -3.93 -3.81 -4.17
N SER A 129 -4.85 -3.93 -3.20
CA SER A 129 -5.90 -2.94 -2.96
C SER A 129 -5.34 -1.56 -2.64
N TRP A 130 -4.28 -1.49 -1.83
CA TRP A 130 -3.59 -0.24 -1.56
C TRP A 130 -2.90 0.34 -2.81
N CYS A 131 -2.31 -0.53 -3.63
CA CYS A 131 -1.71 -0.11 -4.90
C CYS A 131 -2.76 0.44 -5.87
N ASN A 132 -3.95 -0.17 -5.92
CA ASN A 132 -5.06 0.29 -6.75
C ASN A 132 -5.55 1.68 -6.33
N LEU A 133 -5.64 1.95 -5.03
CA LEU A 133 -6.01 3.26 -4.49
C LEU A 133 -5.03 4.37 -4.88
N HIS A 134 -3.73 4.05 -4.96
CA HIS A 134 -2.65 5.02 -5.24
C HIS A 134 -2.01 4.88 -6.63
N ARG A 135 -2.67 4.16 -7.54
CA ARG A 135 -2.15 3.87 -8.89
C ARG A 135 -1.83 5.13 -9.70
N ASN A 136 -2.54 6.23 -9.44
CA ASN A 136 -2.34 7.52 -10.09
C ASN A 136 -0.96 8.16 -9.82
N LEU A 137 -0.20 7.67 -8.84
CA LEU A 137 1.16 8.15 -8.56
C LEU A 137 2.16 7.72 -9.63
N PHE A 138 1.93 6.59 -10.30
CA PHE A 138 2.82 6.07 -11.36
C PHE A 138 2.11 5.82 -12.69
N VAL A 139 0.77 5.76 -12.69
CA VAL A 139 -0.07 5.74 -13.89
C VAL A 139 -0.56 7.15 -14.22
N CYS A 140 -0.17 7.67 -15.38
CA CYS A 140 -0.75 8.88 -15.97
C CYS A 140 -2.20 8.60 -16.37
N SER A 141 -3.18 9.05 -15.58
CA SER A 141 -4.49 9.40 -16.13
C SER A 141 -4.42 10.81 -16.71
N ALA A 142 -5.32 11.14 -17.65
CA ALA A 142 -5.38 12.46 -18.27
C ALA A 142 -5.47 13.63 -17.24
N ASP A 143 -5.91 13.33 -16.01
CA ASP A 143 -6.07 14.28 -14.90
C ASP A 143 -4.89 14.32 -13.91
N ALA A 144 -3.90 13.40 -14.01
CA ALA A 144 -2.87 13.19 -12.98
C ALA A 144 -1.56 14.00 -13.19
N HIS A 145 -1.53 14.97 -14.11
CA HIS A 145 -0.30 15.72 -14.42
C HIS A 145 0.27 16.56 -13.25
N GLU A 146 -0.48 16.78 -12.16
CA GLU A 146 -0.06 17.66 -11.06
C GLU A 146 0.38 16.96 -9.76
N THR A 147 0.00 15.70 -9.49
CA THR A 147 0.27 15.04 -8.20
C THR A 147 1.69 14.50 -8.04
N ALA A 148 2.38 14.13 -9.13
CA ALA A 148 3.71 13.49 -9.08
C ALA A 148 4.87 14.40 -8.64
N LYS A 149 4.64 15.69 -8.35
CA LYS A 149 5.69 16.64 -7.91
C LYS A 149 5.85 16.76 -6.40
N ARG A 150 4.94 16.20 -5.60
CA ARG A 150 4.99 16.37 -4.14
C ARG A 150 5.72 15.18 -3.51
N SER A 151 6.91 15.44 -2.97
CA SER A 151 7.38 14.70 -1.79
C SER A 151 6.28 14.89 -0.74
N ASP A 152 5.66 13.80 -0.39
CA ASP A 152 4.57 13.70 0.55
C ASP A 152 4.99 12.76 1.68
N ASP A 153 5.49 13.38 2.76
CA ASP A 153 6.01 12.67 3.92
C ASP A 153 4.94 11.80 4.61
N ARG A 154 3.64 11.91 4.21
CA ARG A 154 2.57 11.01 4.64
C ARG A 154 2.81 9.55 4.27
N PHE A 155 3.61 9.28 3.23
CA PHE A 155 4.00 7.92 2.82
C PHE A 155 5.30 7.43 3.46
N GLU A 156 5.96 8.23 4.30
CA GLU A 156 7.23 7.86 4.93
C GLU A 156 7.06 6.63 5.84
N SER A 157 7.80 5.56 5.56
CA SER A 157 7.87 4.37 6.40
C SER A 157 9.06 3.49 5.98
N GLU A 158 10.14 3.54 6.78
CA GLU A 158 11.26 2.62 6.60
C GLU A 158 10.85 1.17 6.89
N LEU A 159 9.94 0.95 7.85
CA LEU A 159 9.43 -0.37 8.23
C LEU A 159 8.71 -1.03 7.05
N LEU A 160 7.82 -0.29 6.39
CA LEU A 160 7.08 -0.78 5.24
C LEU A 160 8.00 -1.01 4.03
N CYS A 161 8.94 -0.09 3.77
CA CYS A 161 9.94 -0.30 2.71
C CYS A 161 10.74 -1.59 2.95
N LYS A 162 11.23 -1.79 4.16
CA LYS A 162 11.99 -2.98 4.56
C LYS A 162 11.15 -4.24 4.40
N GLY A 163 9.93 -4.25 4.96
CA GLY A 163 9.06 -5.42 4.95
C GLY A 163 8.63 -5.81 3.53
N VAL A 164 8.30 -4.85 2.67
CA VAL A 164 7.97 -5.13 1.26
C VAL A 164 9.18 -5.70 0.52
N ILE A 165 10.39 -5.15 0.74
CA ILE A 165 11.63 -5.69 0.17
C ILE A 165 11.86 -7.13 0.63
N GLU A 166 11.79 -7.39 1.93
CA GLU A 166 12.03 -8.72 2.50
C GLU A 166 11.02 -9.75 1.97
N LYS A 167 9.74 -9.39 1.90
CA LYS A 167 8.68 -10.25 1.35
C LYS A 167 8.77 -10.42 -0.17
N ALA A 168 9.28 -9.43 -0.90
CA ALA A 168 9.59 -9.57 -2.32
C ALA A 168 10.79 -10.51 -2.54
N ILE A 169 11.80 -10.47 -1.66
CA ILE A 169 12.97 -11.37 -1.72
C ILE A 169 12.54 -12.82 -1.40
N SER A 170 11.71 -13.02 -0.38
CA SER A 170 11.24 -14.37 -0.01
C SER A 170 10.14 -14.92 -0.92
N GLY A 171 9.59 -14.10 -1.84
CA GLY A 171 8.50 -14.50 -2.74
C GLY A 171 7.12 -14.51 -2.07
N VAL A 172 7.00 -13.93 -0.88
CA VAL A 172 5.72 -13.76 -0.17
C VAL A 172 4.89 -12.63 -0.77
N LEU A 173 5.51 -11.61 -1.37
CA LEU A 173 4.79 -10.69 -2.25
C LEU A 173 5.17 -11.03 -3.70
N PRO A 174 4.19 -11.22 -4.60
CA PRO A 174 4.47 -11.38 -6.02
C PRO A 174 5.05 -10.07 -6.57
N TYR A 175 5.83 -10.19 -7.64
CA TYR A 175 6.61 -9.05 -8.17
C TYR A 175 5.73 -7.86 -8.56
N ASP A 176 4.59 -8.11 -9.21
CA ASP A 176 3.63 -7.09 -9.64
C ASP A 176 3.09 -6.25 -8.49
N THR A 177 2.82 -6.87 -7.35
CA THR A 177 2.35 -6.20 -6.13
C THR A 177 3.49 -5.48 -5.43
N ALA A 178 4.63 -6.16 -5.24
CA ALA A 178 5.79 -5.57 -4.58
C ALA A 178 6.34 -4.34 -5.32
N VAL A 179 6.45 -4.39 -6.65
CA VAL A 179 7.01 -3.27 -7.42
C VAL A 179 6.09 -2.05 -7.41
N ARG A 180 4.77 -2.25 -7.47
CA ARG A 180 3.80 -1.14 -7.33
C ARG A 180 3.88 -0.51 -5.96
N ALA A 181 3.92 -1.33 -4.90
CA ALA A 181 4.03 -0.83 -3.54
C ALA A 181 5.32 -0.03 -3.32
N LEU A 182 6.47 -0.56 -3.76
CA LEU A 182 7.75 0.15 -3.69
C LEU A 182 7.75 1.42 -4.54
N CYS A 183 7.12 1.41 -5.71
CA CYS A 183 7.00 2.58 -6.57
C CYS A 183 6.22 3.71 -5.88
N ILE A 184 5.08 3.40 -5.26
CA ILE A 184 4.28 4.37 -4.48
C ILE A 184 5.11 4.94 -3.33
N LEU A 185 5.76 4.07 -2.54
CA LEU A 185 6.59 4.50 -1.40
C LEU A 185 7.77 5.37 -1.83
N ALA A 186 8.36 5.11 -3.01
CA ALA A 186 9.49 5.87 -3.53
C ALA A 186 9.07 7.22 -4.14
N ILE A 187 8.05 7.23 -5.01
CA ILE A 187 7.56 8.47 -5.64
C ILE A 187 7.02 9.44 -4.58
N GLY A 188 6.33 8.91 -3.57
CA GLY A 188 5.76 9.70 -2.49
C GLY A 188 6.81 10.25 -1.52
N CYS A 189 7.96 9.60 -1.30
CA CYS A 189 8.85 9.97 -0.20
C CYS A 189 10.34 9.81 -0.53
N ARG A 190 11.09 10.90 -0.36
CA ARG A 190 12.55 10.93 -0.53
C ARG A 190 13.27 10.06 0.52
N THR A 191 12.82 10.09 1.78
CA THR A 191 13.39 9.29 2.88
C THR A 191 13.31 7.81 2.54
N ASN A 192 12.14 7.34 2.07
CA ASN A 192 11.94 5.97 1.60
C ASN A 192 12.88 5.63 0.43
N THR A 193 13.00 6.52 -0.56
CA THR A 193 13.90 6.30 -1.71
C THR A 193 15.36 6.16 -1.27
N GLN A 194 15.82 6.99 -0.33
CA GLN A 194 17.16 6.88 0.25
C GLN A 194 17.36 5.59 1.02
N PHE A 195 16.35 5.14 1.76
CA PHE A 195 16.37 3.85 2.43
C PHE A 195 16.47 2.71 1.42
N MET A 196 15.64 2.71 0.36
CA MET A 196 15.64 1.68 -0.68
C MET A 196 17.00 1.58 -1.37
N LEU A 197 17.65 2.70 -1.71
CA LEU A 197 18.98 2.72 -2.32
C LEU A 197 20.08 2.09 -1.44
N LYS A 198 19.88 2.04 -0.11
CA LYS A 198 20.80 1.37 0.83
C LYS A 198 20.49 -0.12 0.97
N THR A 199 19.25 -0.52 0.74
CA THR A 199 18.75 -1.87 1.03
C THR A 199 18.73 -2.77 -0.21
N ILE A 200 18.42 -2.22 -1.39
CA ILE A 200 18.33 -2.96 -2.65
C ILE A 200 19.12 -2.28 -3.77
N LYS A 201 19.70 -3.11 -4.65
CA LYS A 201 20.34 -2.64 -5.88
C LYS A 201 19.31 -2.54 -7.02
N PRO A 202 19.38 -1.53 -7.91
CA PRO A 202 18.54 -1.45 -9.10
C PRO A 202 18.53 -2.73 -9.95
N ASP A 203 19.65 -3.43 -10.04
CA ASP A 203 19.76 -4.74 -10.68
C ASP A 203 18.78 -5.80 -10.15
N PHE A 204 18.47 -5.77 -8.85
CA PHE A 204 17.50 -6.69 -8.26
C PHE A 204 16.11 -6.52 -8.89
N ILE A 205 15.71 -5.27 -9.13
CA ILE A 205 14.40 -4.93 -9.70
C ILE A 205 14.28 -5.50 -11.11
N ILE A 206 15.28 -5.27 -11.97
CA ILE A 206 15.28 -5.76 -13.35
C ILE A 206 15.35 -7.28 -13.42
N ASN A 207 16.17 -7.92 -12.60
CA ASN A 207 16.24 -9.39 -12.58
C ASN A 207 14.92 -10.02 -12.12
N ARG A 208 14.24 -9.43 -11.13
CA ARG A 208 12.92 -9.89 -10.68
C ARG A 208 11.84 -9.65 -11.72
N TYR A 209 11.87 -8.52 -12.40
CA TYR A 209 10.99 -8.24 -13.53
C TYR A 209 11.13 -9.30 -14.62
N LYS A 210 12.37 -9.63 -15.00
CA LYS A 210 12.64 -10.65 -16.02
C LYS A 210 12.03 -12.00 -15.64
N LEU A 211 12.27 -12.48 -14.41
CA LEU A 211 11.67 -13.72 -13.90
C LEU A 211 10.14 -13.67 -13.97
N TYR A 212 9.53 -12.57 -13.54
CA TYR A 212 8.09 -12.37 -13.61
C TYR A 212 7.55 -12.46 -15.05
N THR A 213 8.21 -11.82 -16.01
CA THR A 213 7.78 -11.89 -17.43
C THR A 213 8.01 -13.25 -18.07
N ASP A 214 9.07 -13.96 -17.67
CA ASP A 214 9.35 -15.32 -18.12
C ASP A 214 8.27 -16.30 -17.60
N ASP A 215 7.82 -16.11 -16.35
CA ASP A 215 6.72 -16.89 -15.76
C ASP A 215 5.37 -16.60 -16.44
N LEU A 216 5.09 -15.34 -16.79
CA LEU A 216 3.88 -14.96 -17.55
C LEU A 216 3.83 -15.54 -18.97
N ALA A 217 4.98 -15.87 -19.56
CA ALA A 217 5.04 -16.46 -20.90
C ALA A 217 4.60 -17.95 -20.90
N GLN A 218 4.51 -18.57 -19.72
CA GLN A 218 4.00 -19.92 -19.59
C GLN A 218 2.46 -19.91 -19.71
N PRO A 219 1.84 -20.89 -20.40
CA PRO A 219 0.39 -20.98 -20.48
C PRO A 219 -0.16 -21.24 -19.07
N ILE A 220 -0.84 -20.25 -18.50
CA ILE A 220 -1.59 -20.40 -17.25
C ILE A 220 -3.04 -20.74 -17.61
N ASP A 221 -3.48 -21.94 -17.21
CA ASP A 221 -4.89 -22.32 -17.21
C ASP A 221 -5.62 -21.52 -16.12
N GLY A 222 -6.25 -20.40 -16.47
CA GLY A 222 -7.17 -19.74 -15.55
C GLY A 222 -7.17 -18.23 -15.65
N ASN A 223 -8.39 -17.69 -15.72
CA ASN A 223 -8.74 -16.29 -15.65
C ASN A 223 -8.35 -15.75 -14.26
N THR A 224 -7.09 -15.36 -14.09
CA THR A 224 -6.61 -14.70 -12.87
C THR A 224 -6.82 -13.19 -13.02
N ASP A 225 -7.21 -12.52 -11.94
CA ASP A 225 -7.17 -11.05 -11.84
C ASP A 225 -5.71 -10.61 -11.88
N VAL A 226 -5.13 -10.62 -13.09
CA VAL A 226 -3.73 -10.26 -13.30
C VAL A 226 -3.65 -8.76 -13.49
N THR A 227 -2.87 -8.09 -12.63
CA THR A 227 -2.49 -6.69 -12.84
C THR A 227 -2.03 -6.51 -14.29
N PRO A 228 -2.58 -5.57 -15.07
CA PRO A 228 -2.17 -5.40 -16.46
C PRO A 228 -0.66 -5.23 -16.56
N LEU A 229 0.00 -5.99 -17.44
CA LEU A 229 1.47 -5.92 -17.59
C LEU A 229 1.96 -4.49 -17.84
N ALA A 230 1.18 -3.67 -18.55
CA ALA A 230 1.52 -2.27 -18.79
C ALA A 230 1.58 -1.42 -17.50
N GLU A 231 0.76 -1.75 -16.50
CA GLU A 231 0.79 -1.11 -15.19
C GLU A 231 2.02 -1.56 -14.40
N VAL A 232 2.35 -2.85 -14.42
CA VAL A 232 3.58 -3.39 -13.81
C VAL A 232 4.82 -2.77 -14.45
N ASN A 233 4.82 -2.58 -15.77
CA ASN A 233 5.87 -1.88 -16.51
C ASN A 233 6.00 -0.42 -16.05
N ALA A 234 4.88 0.29 -15.92
CA ALA A 234 4.86 1.69 -15.47
C ALA A 234 5.40 1.82 -14.04
N ALA A 235 5.00 0.92 -13.13
CA ALA A 235 5.52 0.88 -11.78
C ALA A 235 7.03 0.55 -11.74
N THR A 236 7.48 -0.41 -12.54
CA THR A 236 8.90 -0.81 -12.63
C THR A 236 9.78 0.36 -13.07
N ILE A 237 9.43 1.02 -14.19
CA ILE A 237 10.18 2.17 -14.70
C ILE A 237 10.01 3.38 -13.76
N GLY A 238 8.82 3.59 -13.18
CA GLY A 238 8.55 4.63 -12.21
C GLY A 238 9.45 4.54 -10.97
N LEU A 239 9.59 3.34 -10.42
CA LEU A 239 10.49 3.06 -9.29
C LEU A 239 11.94 3.35 -9.67
N LEU A 240 12.41 2.81 -10.80
CA LEU A 240 13.78 3.05 -11.27
C LEU A 240 14.05 4.54 -11.51
N ASN A 241 13.07 5.28 -12.00
CA ASN A 241 13.16 6.72 -12.18
C ASN A 241 13.20 7.47 -10.84
N ALA A 242 12.42 7.06 -9.83
CA ALA A 242 12.50 7.64 -8.49
C ALA A 242 13.89 7.42 -7.88
N LEU A 243 14.42 6.19 -7.95
CA LEU A 243 15.78 5.85 -7.51
C LEU A 243 16.85 6.68 -8.25
N ASN A 244 16.73 6.79 -9.59
CA ASN A 244 17.66 7.58 -10.40
C ASN A 244 17.63 9.06 -10.01
N THR A 245 16.45 9.62 -9.77
CA THR A 245 16.28 11.02 -9.35
C THR A 245 16.99 11.27 -8.01
N GLU A 246 16.85 10.37 -7.03
CA GLU A 246 17.55 10.52 -5.76
C GLU A 246 19.08 10.39 -5.90
N LEU A 247 19.56 9.47 -6.74
CA LEU A 247 20.99 9.36 -7.04
C LEU A 247 21.53 10.63 -7.71
N GLN A 248 20.78 11.23 -8.64
CA GLN A 248 21.14 12.52 -9.24
C GLN A 248 21.25 13.62 -8.19
N GLU A 249 20.34 13.68 -7.22
CA GLU A 249 20.38 14.66 -6.12
C GLU A 249 21.60 14.44 -5.21
N GLN A 250 21.92 13.18 -4.87
CA GLN A 250 23.11 12.84 -4.09
C GLN A 250 24.41 13.21 -4.83
N GLU A 251 24.43 13.06 -6.15
CA GLU A 251 25.57 13.46 -6.98
C GLU A 251 25.66 14.97 -7.19
N LYS A 252 24.54 15.71 -7.25
CA LYS A 252 24.58 17.19 -7.31
C LYS A 252 25.31 17.79 -6.11
N LEU A 253 25.20 17.15 -4.95
CA LEU A 253 25.93 17.55 -3.73
C LEU A 253 27.43 17.28 -3.81
N LYS A 254 27.88 16.34 -4.66
CA LYS A 254 29.28 16.04 -4.91
C LYS A 254 29.73 16.84 -6.15
N LEU A 255 30.62 17.82 -5.99
CA LEU A 255 31.05 18.78 -7.04
C LEU A 255 31.79 18.16 -8.26
N TRP A 256 31.18 17.22 -8.99
CA TRP A 256 31.73 16.57 -10.18
C TRP A 256 31.20 17.17 -11.49
N LYS A 257 32.09 17.26 -12.49
CA LYS A 257 31.81 17.77 -13.84
C LYS A 257 30.90 16.83 -14.64
N SER A 258 30.19 17.39 -15.60
CA SER A 258 29.17 16.77 -16.46
C SER A 258 29.68 15.54 -17.22
N SER A 259 29.42 14.34 -16.69
CA SER A 259 29.48 13.09 -17.45
C SER A 259 28.07 12.49 -17.54
N THR A 260 27.85 11.56 -18.47
CA THR A 260 26.61 10.77 -18.57
C THR A 260 26.27 10.10 -17.23
N ALA A 261 27.28 9.74 -16.44
CA ALA A 261 27.11 9.21 -15.10
C ALA A 261 26.30 10.14 -14.19
N ARG A 262 26.40 11.47 -14.37
CA ARG A 262 25.60 12.45 -13.63
C ARG A 262 24.13 12.51 -14.04
N LYS A 263 23.82 12.25 -15.31
CA LYS A 263 22.44 12.25 -15.79
C LYS A 263 21.74 10.94 -15.46
N LEU A 264 22.45 9.82 -15.50
CA LEU A 264 21.85 8.50 -15.31
C LEU A 264 22.71 7.65 -14.37
N PRO A 265 22.93 8.08 -13.12
CA PRO A 265 23.76 7.37 -12.15
C PRO A 265 23.24 5.96 -11.86
N LEU A 266 21.93 5.74 -12.01
CA LEU A 266 21.31 4.42 -11.87
C LEU A 266 21.93 3.38 -12.81
N LEU A 267 22.35 3.77 -14.03
CA LEU A 267 22.88 2.84 -15.02
C LEU A 267 24.21 2.20 -14.60
N MET A 268 24.95 2.83 -13.70
CA MET A 268 26.17 2.26 -13.11
C MET A 268 25.87 1.09 -12.17
N GLN A 269 24.61 0.91 -11.77
CA GLN A 269 24.13 -0.14 -10.89
C GLN A 269 23.22 -1.14 -11.63
N LEU A 270 23.20 -1.08 -12.97
CA LEU A 270 22.42 -1.97 -13.82
C LEU A 270 23.34 -2.75 -14.76
N ASN A 271 23.03 -4.03 -14.96
CA ASN A 271 23.67 -4.88 -15.95
C ASN A 271 22.99 -4.74 -17.31
N ALA A 272 23.81 -4.60 -18.37
CA ALA A 272 23.34 -4.40 -19.72
C ALA A 272 22.46 -5.56 -20.24
N THR A 273 22.86 -6.81 -20.00
CA THR A 273 22.16 -8.00 -20.52
C THR A 273 20.72 -8.13 -20.02
N PRO A 274 20.45 -8.23 -18.70
CA PRO A 274 19.07 -8.38 -18.22
C PRO A 274 18.21 -7.14 -18.53
N TRP A 275 18.82 -5.94 -18.61
CA TRP A 275 18.12 -4.76 -19.11
C TRP A 275 17.67 -4.96 -20.56
N CYS A 276 18.60 -5.25 -21.47
CA CYS A 276 18.31 -5.37 -22.90
C CYS A 276 17.34 -6.51 -23.22
N ASP A 277 17.41 -7.63 -22.50
CA ASP A 277 16.45 -8.73 -22.62
C ASP A 277 15.02 -8.30 -22.20
N SER A 278 14.91 -7.32 -21.30
CA SER A 278 13.65 -6.86 -20.73
C SER A 278 13.03 -5.67 -21.49
N VAL A 279 13.80 -4.95 -22.32
CA VAL A 279 13.40 -3.67 -22.94
C VAL A 279 12.10 -3.80 -23.72
N ASP A 280 11.98 -4.81 -24.58
CA ASP A 280 10.78 -4.96 -25.43
C ASP A 280 9.54 -5.22 -24.58
N SER A 281 9.68 -6.03 -23.52
CA SER A 281 8.58 -6.25 -22.59
C SER A 281 8.22 -4.98 -21.83
N LEU A 282 9.22 -4.25 -21.31
CA LEU A 282 9.01 -3.00 -20.58
C LEU A 282 8.31 -1.95 -21.45
N ARG A 283 8.65 -1.83 -22.73
CA ARG A 283 8.02 -0.87 -23.65
C ARG A 283 6.55 -1.17 -23.93
N ARG A 284 6.11 -2.43 -23.84
CA ARG A 284 4.73 -2.81 -24.16
C ARG A 284 3.74 -2.06 -23.25
N GLY A 285 2.82 -1.34 -23.88
CA GLY A 285 1.73 -0.65 -23.19
C GLY A 285 2.11 0.61 -22.42
N LEU A 286 3.38 1.01 -22.34
CA LEU A 286 3.78 2.20 -21.56
C LEU A 286 3.25 3.53 -22.13
N LYS A 287 2.99 3.58 -23.44
CA LYS A 287 2.59 4.81 -24.12
C LYS A 287 1.27 5.34 -23.54
N GLY A 288 1.34 6.50 -22.90
CA GLY A 288 0.18 7.15 -22.25
C GLY A 288 -0.14 6.61 -20.86
N ILE A 289 0.58 5.62 -20.35
CA ILE A 289 0.39 5.06 -19.00
C ILE A 289 1.45 5.57 -18.04
N THR A 290 2.70 5.76 -18.47
CA THR A 290 3.77 6.23 -17.57
C THR A 290 4.11 7.71 -17.77
N SER A 291 4.75 8.31 -16.75
CA SER A 291 5.26 9.68 -16.85
C SER A 291 6.34 9.83 -17.94
N ASN A 292 6.44 11.04 -18.51
CA ASN A 292 7.44 11.34 -19.54
C ASN A 292 8.88 11.12 -19.06
N ASN A 293 9.18 11.41 -17.80
CA ASN A 293 10.51 11.22 -17.22
C ASN A 293 10.87 9.73 -17.15
N ALA A 294 9.93 8.90 -16.68
CA ALA A 294 10.08 7.46 -16.64
C ALA A 294 10.26 6.89 -18.06
N ALA A 295 9.45 7.32 -19.04
CA ALA A 295 9.63 6.91 -20.43
C ALA A 295 10.99 7.33 -21.01
N THR A 296 11.47 8.53 -20.67
CA THR A 296 12.79 9.02 -21.11
C THR A 296 13.92 8.19 -20.51
N LEU A 297 13.84 7.81 -19.23
CA LEU A 297 14.82 6.92 -18.60
C LEU A 297 14.95 5.60 -19.37
N LEU A 298 13.82 4.97 -19.74
CA LEU A 298 13.83 3.71 -20.49
C LEU A 298 14.57 3.84 -21.82
N GLU A 299 14.33 4.92 -22.57
CA GLU A 299 14.96 5.15 -23.86
C GLU A 299 16.46 5.50 -23.73
N GLU A 300 16.82 6.38 -22.79
CA GLU A 300 18.21 6.76 -22.55
C GLU A 300 19.06 5.57 -22.05
N ALA A 301 18.50 4.74 -21.16
CA ALA A 301 19.15 3.52 -20.68
C ALA A 301 19.35 2.49 -21.80
N THR A 302 18.33 2.31 -22.65
CA THR A 302 18.41 1.41 -23.82
C THR A 302 19.49 1.86 -24.80
N GLN A 303 19.61 3.17 -25.02
CA GLN A 303 20.68 3.74 -25.85
C GLN A 303 22.06 3.58 -25.19
N TYR A 304 22.15 3.82 -23.88
CA TYR A 304 23.40 3.70 -23.12
C TYR A 304 23.98 2.28 -23.19
N PHE A 305 23.14 1.25 -23.01
CA PHE A 305 23.54 -0.15 -23.10
C PHE A 305 23.64 -0.69 -24.53
N ARG A 306 23.27 0.11 -25.53
CA ARG A 306 23.31 -0.27 -26.96
C ARG A 306 22.59 -1.59 -27.22
N CYS A 307 21.37 -1.75 -26.72
CA CYS A 307 20.65 -3.02 -26.82
C CYS A 307 20.45 -3.53 -28.26
N SER A 308 20.41 -2.64 -29.25
CA SER A 308 20.39 -3.00 -30.68
C SER A 308 21.65 -3.72 -31.19
N GLU A 309 22.78 -3.55 -30.49
CA GLU A 309 24.05 -4.25 -30.79
C GLU A 309 24.13 -5.59 -30.06
N LEU A 310 23.46 -5.73 -28.91
CA LEU A 310 23.43 -6.95 -28.09
C LEU A 310 22.37 -7.97 -28.55
N SER A 311 21.33 -7.53 -29.26
CA SER A 311 20.27 -8.40 -29.79
C SER A 311 20.64 -9.12 -31.11
N LYS A 312 21.92 -9.12 -31.51
CA LYS A 312 22.45 -9.79 -32.70
C LYS A 312 23.26 -11.01 -32.31
#